data_AF-A0A2N2LCK8-F1
#
_entry.id   AF-A0A2N2LCK8-F1
#
_cell.length_a   1.000
_cell.length_b   1.000
_cell.length_c   1.000
_cell.angle_alpha   90.00
_cell.angle_beta   90.00
_cell.angle_gamma   90.00
#
_symmetry.space_group_name_H-M   'P 1'
#
loop_
_entity.id
_entity.type
_entity.pdbx_description
1 polymer ?
#
loop_
_entity_poly.entity_id
_entity_poly.type
_entity_poly.pdbx_seq_one_letter_code
_entity_poly.pdbx_strand_id
1 'polypeptide(L)'
;MLLGPAGLRAPAVPIVSVEHHEMQSGVGYPRGLVGGNRILRAAEHASDRTRIALVSEVVAVADRYERLVAPSAGHRPLSAAAARTVLAAEAGSVLNAEVVGRTLDVIPAWPLGGEVRLRGGQHDGAHAVVVAIDPTAPERPAVRVFTDNRRQPIAPVDLNLGALPAVSLEPVDLPADIVGAAVGR
;
A
#
# COMPACT_ATOMS: atom_id res chain seq x y z
N MET A 1 5.39 -27.33 -19.92
CA MET A 1 5.95 -27.39 -18.55
C MET A 1 6.94 -26.24 -18.42
N LEU A 2 6.50 -25.07 -17.95
CA LEU A 2 7.23 -23.79 -18.12
C LEU A 2 8.27 -23.48 -17.03
N LEU A 3 8.58 -24.46 -16.17
CA LEU A 3 9.54 -24.31 -15.07
C LEU A 3 10.65 -25.39 -15.19
N GLY A 4 11.38 -25.35 -16.31
CA GLY A 4 12.71 -25.99 -16.45
C GLY A 4 13.81 -25.12 -15.83
N PRO A 5 15.05 -25.62 -15.65
CA PRO A 5 15.86 -25.38 -14.46
C PRO A 5 16.58 -24.03 -14.50
N ALA A 6 15.88 -22.95 -14.16
CA ALA A 6 16.52 -21.92 -13.36
C ALA A 6 16.89 -22.59 -12.04
N GLY A 7 18.17 -22.55 -11.66
CA GLY A 7 18.74 -23.25 -10.48
C GLY A 7 18.18 -22.83 -9.11
N LEU A 8 16.96 -22.30 -9.04
CA LEU A 8 16.18 -22.03 -7.85
C LEU A 8 15.64 -23.36 -7.28
N ARG A 9 16.49 -24.01 -6.49
CA ARG A 9 16.14 -25.20 -5.71
C ARG A 9 15.28 -24.82 -4.49
N ALA A 10 13.98 -24.62 -4.68
CA ALA A 10 13.00 -24.69 -3.60
C ALA A 10 11.58 -24.88 -4.16
N PRO A 11 10.67 -25.60 -3.47
CA PRO A 11 9.26 -25.72 -3.86
C PRO A 11 8.51 -24.36 -3.90
N ALA A 12 9.18 -23.26 -3.56
CA ALA A 12 8.64 -21.90 -3.44
C ALA A 12 8.17 -21.27 -4.77
N VAL A 13 8.83 -21.54 -5.90
CA VAL A 13 8.40 -20.92 -7.18
C VAL A 13 7.07 -21.50 -7.68
N PRO A 14 6.91 -22.84 -7.80
CA PRO A 14 5.63 -23.40 -8.23
C PRO A 14 4.46 -23.08 -7.29
N ILE A 15 4.70 -23.04 -5.98
CA ILE A 15 3.64 -22.77 -5.00
C ILE A 15 3.13 -21.33 -5.10
N VAL A 16 4.02 -20.34 -5.24
CA VAL A 16 3.65 -18.94 -5.42
C VAL A 16 2.79 -18.77 -6.67
N SER A 17 3.20 -19.33 -7.81
CA SER A 17 2.45 -19.20 -9.06
C SER A 17 1.01 -19.70 -8.96
N VAL A 18 0.76 -20.71 -8.13
CA VAL A 18 -0.58 -21.28 -7.94
C VAL A 18 -1.36 -20.56 -6.84
N GLU A 19 -0.69 -20.03 -5.81
CA GLU A 19 -1.36 -19.57 -4.58
C GLU A 19 -1.42 -18.05 -4.39
N HIS A 20 -0.67 -17.23 -5.12
CA HIS A 20 -0.66 -15.77 -4.89
C HIS A 20 -1.99 -15.06 -5.21
N HIS A 21 -2.97 -15.78 -5.77
CA HIS A 21 -4.35 -15.33 -5.97
C HIS A 21 -5.37 -15.96 -4.99
N GLU A 22 -4.89 -16.79 -4.06
CA GLU A 22 -5.67 -17.20 -2.90
C GLU A 22 -5.86 -16.00 -1.96
N MET A 23 -6.96 -15.98 -1.20
CA MET A 23 -7.31 -14.89 -0.31
C MET A 23 -7.43 -15.38 1.13
N GLN A 24 -7.15 -14.52 2.11
CA GLN A 24 -7.21 -14.93 3.52
C GLN A 24 -8.58 -15.51 3.92
N SER A 25 -9.67 -15.03 3.33
CA SER A 25 -11.04 -15.49 3.54
C SER A 25 -11.39 -16.83 2.88
N GLY A 26 -10.54 -17.38 2.01
CA GLY A 26 -10.83 -18.62 1.27
C GLY A 26 -11.64 -18.42 -0.02
N VAL A 27 -12.06 -17.19 -0.36
CA VAL A 27 -12.80 -16.91 -1.62
C VAL A 27 -11.88 -16.74 -2.84
N GLY A 28 -10.56 -16.82 -2.63
CA GLY A 28 -9.57 -16.76 -3.69
C GLY A 28 -9.52 -18.03 -4.54
N TYR A 29 -8.60 -18.07 -5.49
CA TYR A 29 -8.50 -19.15 -6.47
C TYR A 29 -7.04 -19.58 -6.64
N PRO A 30 -6.78 -20.81 -7.13
CA PRO A 30 -7.71 -21.80 -7.68
C PRO A 30 -8.30 -22.81 -6.70
N ARG A 31 -7.80 -22.91 -5.47
CA ARG A 31 -8.21 -23.96 -4.51
C ARG A 31 -9.10 -23.44 -3.38
N GLY A 32 -9.22 -22.13 -3.19
CA GLY A 32 -9.98 -21.55 -2.10
C GLY A 32 -9.30 -21.80 -0.75
N LEU A 33 -7.97 -21.69 -0.71
CA LEU A 33 -7.21 -21.88 0.52
C LEU A 33 -7.47 -20.73 1.48
N VAL A 34 -7.53 -21.05 2.78
CA VAL A 34 -7.70 -20.05 3.84
C VAL A 34 -6.33 -19.58 4.31
N GLY A 35 -6.22 -18.28 4.57
CA GLY A 35 -4.99 -17.67 5.06
C GLY A 35 -4.80 -17.80 6.56
N GLY A 36 -3.54 -17.73 6.99
CA GLY A 36 -3.20 -17.82 8.42
C GLY A 36 -3.24 -16.48 9.16
N ASN A 37 -3.21 -15.36 8.43
CA ASN A 37 -3.08 -13.99 8.95
C ASN A 37 -1.90 -13.77 9.92
N ARG A 38 -0.92 -14.67 9.89
CA ARG A 38 0.27 -14.67 10.75
C ARG A 38 1.52 -15.01 9.94
N ILE A 39 2.63 -14.33 10.26
CA ILE A 39 3.97 -14.58 9.74
C ILE A 39 4.62 -15.72 10.51
N LEU A 40 4.64 -15.62 11.85
CA LEU A 40 5.18 -16.68 12.68
C LEU A 40 4.19 -17.83 12.77
N ARG A 41 4.63 -19.01 12.33
CA ARG A 41 3.80 -20.22 12.25
C ARG A 41 4.53 -21.37 12.93
N ALA A 42 3.79 -22.15 13.71
CA ALA A 42 4.28 -23.40 14.23
C ALA A 42 4.67 -24.36 13.09
N ALA A 43 5.67 -25.21 13.31
CA ALA A 43 6.29 -26.01 12.26
C ALA A 43 5.30 -26.95 11.55
N GLU A 44 4.28 -27.42 12.27
CA GLU A 44 3.18 -28.23 11.74
C GLU A 44 2.39 -27.52 10.64
N HIS A 45 2.27 -26.19 10.71
CA HIS A 45 1.58 -25.38 9.69
C HIS A 45 2.40 -25.22 8.42
N ALA A 46 3.72 -25.44 8.44
CA ALA A 46 4.54 -25.37 7.24
C ALA A 46 4.23 -26.52 6.26
N SER A 47 3.68 -27.62 6.78
CA SER A 47 3.24 -28.80 6.03
C SER A 47 1.73 -28.85 5.75
N ASP A 48 0.96 -27.87 6.25
CA ASP A 48 -0.49 -27.79 6.05
C ASP A 48 -0.82 -27.30 4.63
N ARG A 49 -1.25 -28.23 3.77
CA ARG A 49 -1.60 -27.94 2.36
C ARG A 49 -3.00 -27.34 2.19
N THR A 50 -3.75 -27.16 3.28
CA THR A 50 -5.07 -26.52 3.29
C THR A 50 -4.99 -25.00 3.49
N ARG A 51 -3.80 -24.48 3.79
CA ARG A 51 -3.53 -23.06 3.97
C ARG A 51 -2.60 -22.50 2.91
N ILE A 52 -2.69 -21.19 2.72
CA ILE A 52 -1.82 -20.46 1.81
C ILE A 52 -0.40 -20.46 2.39
N ALA A 53 0.61 -20.80 1.57
CA ALA A 53 1.99 -20.70 1.97
C ALA A 53 2.38 -19.23 2.23
N LEU A 54 3.19 -18.99 3.27
CA LEU A 54 3.58 -17.63 3.66
C LEU A 54 4.26 -16.88 2.52
N VAL A 55 5.10 -17.54 1.72
CA VAL A 55 5.76 -16.93 0.56
C VAL A 55 4.74 -16.46 -0.49
N SER A 56 3.65 -17.19 -0.68
CA SER A 56 2.56 -16.82 -1.60
C SER A 56 1.78 -15.63 -1.07
N GLU A 57 1.57 -15.53 0.24
CA GLU A 57 0.93 -14.36 0.86
C GLU A 57 1.81 -13.10 0.81
N VAL A 58 3.13 -13.24 0.95
CA VAL A 58 4.09 -12.14 0.77
C VAL A 58 4.04 -11.64 -0.67
N VAL A 59 4.05 -12.56 -1.65
CA VAL A 59 3.94 -12.19 -3.07
C VAL A 59 2.57 -11.60 -3.39
N ALA A 60 1.48 -12.08 -2.79
CA ALA A 60 0.16 -11.52 -2.99
C ALA A 60 0.09 -10.04 -2.56
N VAL A 61 0.70 -9.68 -1.42
CA VAL A 61 0.77 -8.28 -0.96
C VAL A 61 1.63 -7.43 -1.92
N ALA A 62 2.77 -7.95 -2.35
CA ALA A 62 3.66 -7.24 -3.27
C ALA A 62 3.02 -7.02 -4.66
N ASP A 63 2.43 -8.07 -5.24
CA ASP A 63 1.69 -8.01 -6.52
C ASP A 63 0.51 -7.04 -6.41
N ARG A 64 -0.23 -7.06 -5.28
CA ARG A 64 -1.33 -6.14 -5.06
C ARG A 64 -0.86 -4.69 -4.98
N TYR A 65 0.20 -4.40 -4.23
CA TYR A 65 0.76 -3.05 -4.16
C TYR A 65 1.20 -2.56 -5.55
N GLU A 66 1.94 -3.39 -6.30
CA GLU A 66 2.45 -3.00 -7.60
C GLU A 66 1.32 -2.70 -8.59
N ARG A 67 0.25 -3.50 -8.60
CA ARG A 67 -0.92 -3.23 -9.45
C ARG A 67 -1.63 -1.92 -9.11
N LEU A 68 -1.53 -1.43 -7.88
CA LEU A 68 -2.13 -0.16 -7.46
C LEU A 68 -1.29 1.03 -7.92
N VAL A 69 0.04 0.93 -7.87
CA VAL A 69 0.94 2.07 -8.15
C VAL A 69 1.53 2.06 -9.57
N ALA A 70 1.44 0.94 -10.28
CA ALA A 70 1.93 0.83 -11.65
C ALA A 70 0.89 1.33 -12.66
N PRO A 71 1.33 2.01 -13.74
CA PRO A 71 0.45 2.36 -14.85
C PRO A 71 -0.03 1.10 -15.57
N SER A 72 -1.34 1.02 -15.82
CA SER A 72 -1.97 -0.07 -16.56
C SER A 72 -3.06 0.46 -17.48
N ALA A 73 -3.38 -0.29 -18.54
CA ALA A 73 -4.41 0.10 -19.50
C ALA A 73 -5.76 0.27 -18.80
N GLY A 74 -6.31 1.49 -18.85
CA GLY A 74 -7.59 1.81 -18.22
C GLY A 74 -7.54 2.04 -16.71
N HIS A 75 -6.37 2.03 -16.08
CA HIS A 75 -6.22 2.33 -14.65
C HIS A 75 -5.23 3.47 -14.42
N ARG A 76 -5.64 4.47 -13.65
CA ARG A 76 -4.74 5.53 -13.18
C ARG A 76 -4.02 5.00 -11.93
N PRO A 77 -2.68 5.06 -11.89
CA PRO A 77 -1.91 4.74 -10.69
C PRO A 77 -2.40 5.49 -9.47
N LEU A 78 -2.39 4.79 -8.33
CA LEU A 78 -2.57 5.37 -7.01
C LEU A 78 -1.24 5.90 -6.46
N SER A 79 -1.32 6.95 -5.66
CA SER A 79 -0.24 7.43 -4.80
C SER A 79 0.10 6.37 -3.75
N ALA A 80 1.33 6.41 -3.24
CA ALA A 80 1.76 5.50 -2.17
C ALA A 80 0.80 5.56 -0.96
N ALA A 81 0.37 6.77 -0.56
CA ALA A 81 -0.60 6.95 0.52
C ALA A 81 -1.95 6.29 0.20
N ALA A 82 -2.49 6.45 -1.01
CA ALA A 82 -3.74 5.81 -1.41
C ALA A 82 -3.61 4.28 -1.46
N ALA A 83 -2.53 3.77 -2.04
CA ALA A 83 -2.25 2.33 -2.10
C ALA A 83 -2.12 1.72 -0.70
N ARG A 84 -1.44 2.40 0.24
CA ARG A 84 -1.37 1.99 1.64
C ARG A 84 -2.76 1.86 2.29
N THR A 85 -3.66 2.81 2.03
CA THR A 85 -5.05 2.75 2.53
C THR A 85 -5.81 1.54 1.97
N VAL A 86 -5.65 1.25 0.68
CA VAL A 86 -6.26 0.05 0.05
C VAL A 86 -5.72 -1.23 0.69
N LEU A 87 -4.40 -1.37 0.82
CA LEU A 87 -3.79 -2.55 1.47
C LEU A 87 -4.29 -2.74 2.90
N ALA A 88 -4.39 -1.65 3.67
CA ALA A 88 -4.89 -1.69 5.04
C ALA A 88 -6.36 -2.13 5.12
N ALA A 89 -7.20 -1.71 4.16
CA ALA A 89 -8.59 -2.13 4.07
C ALA A 89 -8.75 -3.61 3.67
N GLU A 90 -7.82 -4.14 2.88
CA GLU A 90 -7.79 -5.54 2.41
C GLU A 90 -7.14 -6.52 3.40
N ALA A 91 -6.49 -6.01 4.45
CA ALA A 91 -5.83 -6.80 5.48
C ALA A 91 -6.84 -7.68 6.25
N GLY A 92 -6.49 -8.95 6.46
CA GLY A 92 -7.31 -9.90 7.21
C GLY A 92 -8.27 -10.71 6.35
N SER A 93 -8.83 -10.09 5.30
CA SER A 93 -9.88 -10.67 4.45
C SER A 93 -9.36 -11.13 3.08
N VAL A 94 -8.54 -10.31 2.44
CA VAL A 94 -7.92 -10.59 1.15
C VAL A 94 -6.46 -10.92 1.35
N LEU A 95 -5.74 -10.04 2.06
CA LEU A 95 -4.30 -10.10 2.27
C LEU A 95 -3.95 -10.46 3.71
N ASN A 96 -2.83 -11.16 3.93
CA ASN A 96 -2.37 -11.50 5.28
C ASN A 96 -2.11 -10.22 6.09
N ALA A 97 -2.80 -10.06 7.21
CA ALA A 97 -2.77 -8.84 8.02
C ALA A 97 -1.38 -8.50 8.58
N GLU A 98 -0.60 -9.48 9.04
CA GLU A 98 0.75 -9.23 9.55
C GLU A 98 1.73 -8.88 8.44
N VAL A 99 1.60 -9.52 7.27
CA VAL A 99 2.41 -9.18 6.09
C VAL A 99 2.10 -7.75 5.64
N VAL A 100 0.81 -7.37 5.55
CA VAL A 100 0.42 -5.99 5.23
C VAL A 100 1.02 -5.02 6.25
N GLY A 101 0.93 -5.30 7.55
CA GLY A 101 1.55 -4.46 8.59
C GLY A 101 3.04 -4.21 8.33
N ARG A 102 3.81 -5.27 8.04
CA ARG A 102 5.24 -5.14 7.71
C ARG A 102 5.49 -4.38 6.43
N THR A 103 4.64 -4.53 5.41
CA THR A 103 4.74 -3.76 4.18
C THR A 103 4.52 -2.27 4.43
N LEU A 104 3.55 -1.91 5.28
CA LEU A 104 3.24 -0.51 5.63
C LEU A 104 4.33 0.15 6.50
N ASP A 105 5.10 -0.64 7.26
CA ASP A 105 6.28 -0.17 7.99
C ASP A 105 7.42 0.24 7.04
N VAL A 106 7.52 -0.40 5.87
CA VAL A 106 8.62 -0.20 4.90
C VAL A 106 8.28 0.82 3.83
N ILE A 107 7.03 0.84 3.35
CA ILE A 107 6.60 1.76 2.30
C ILE A 107 6.12 3.06 2.94
N PRO A 108 6.83 4.20 2.81
CA PRO A 108 6.41 5.46 3.42
C PRO A 108 5.11 5.98 2.80
N ALA A 109 4.27 6.63 3.61
CA ALA A 109 3.03 7.24 3.12
C ALA A 109 3.32 8.43 2.22
N TRP A 110 4.35 9.20 2.58
CA TRP A 110 4.73 10.44 1.93
C TRP A 110 6.16 10.34 1.39
N PRO A 111 6.41 9.56 0.32
CA PRO A 111 7.74 9.46 -0.28
C PRO A 111 8.18 10.81 -0.86
N LEU A 112 9.49 11.05 -0.91
CA LEU A 112 10.07 12.22 -1.60
C LEU A 112 9.56 12.29 -3.04
N GLY A 113 9.15 13.49 -3.46
CA GLY A 113 8.56 13.73 -4.77
C GLY A 113 7.10 13.28 -4.91
N GLY A 114 6.50 12.66 -3.89
CA GLY A 114 5.09 12.28 -3.89
C GLY A 114 4.18 13.51 -3.88
N GLU A 115 3.15 13.49 -4.74
CA GLU A 115 2.11 14.52 -4.76
C GLU A 115 1.12 14.30 -3.60
N VAL A 116 0.74 15.39 -2.94
CA VAL A 116 -0.15 15.39 -1.78
C VAL A 116 -1.13 16.55 -1.87
N ARG A 117 -2.27 16.41 -1.21
CA ARG A 117 -3.23 17.49 -1.02
C ARG A 117 -3.19 17.96 0.43
N LEU A 118 -3.15 19.27 0.63
CA LEU A 118 -3.18 19.86 1.96
C LEU A 118 -4.61 19.96 2.48
N ARG A 119 -4.76 19.73 3.78
CA ARG A 119 -5.99 19.98 4.52
C ARG A 119 -5.69 20.85 5.74
N GLY A 120 -6.43 21.95 5.87
CA GLY A 120 -6.28 22.96 6.91
C GLY A 120 -5.24 24.04 6.60
N GLY A 121 -5.25 25.11 7.41
CA GLY A 121 -4.34 26.25 7.28
C GLY A 121 -4.61 27.14 6.06
N GLN A 122 -3.62 27.99 5.72
CA GLN A 122 -3.73 28.98 4.64
C GLN A 122 -3.82 28.34 3.25
N HIS A 123 -3.25 27.15 3.06
CA HIS A 123 -3.19 26.43 1.79
C HIS A 123 -4.16 25.24 1.75
N ASP A 124 -5.31 25.34 2.43
CA ASP A 124 -6.31 24.28 2.46
C ASP A 124 -6.80 23.92 1.05
N GLY A 125 -6.80 22.62 0.74
CA GLY A 125 -7.14 22.07 -0.57
C GLY A 125 -6.07 22.21 -1.66
N ALA A 126 -4.94 22.86 -1.37
CA ALA A 126 -3.84 23.03 -2.32
C ALA A 126 -3.11 21.72 -2.62
N HIS A 127 -2.50 21.62 -3.81
CA HIS A 127 -1.60 20.53 -4.17
C HIS A 127 -0.15 20.90 -3.89
N ALA A 128 0.60 19.93 -3.38
CA ALA A 128 2.01 20.06 -3.05
C ALA A 128 2.79 18.79 -3.38
N VAL A 129 4.11 18.90 -3.38
CA VAL A 129 5.01 17.75 -3.49
C VAL A 129 5.83 17.63 -2.21
N VAL A 130 6.13 16.41 -1.79
CA VAL A 130 7.06 16.18 -0.67
C VAL A 130 8.48 16.53 -1.10
N VAL A 131 9.15 17.44 -0.38
CA VAL A 131 10.50 17.92 -0.72
C VAL A 131 11.56 17.52 0.30
N ALA A 132 11.18 17.22 1.55
CA ALA A 132 12.08 16.67 2.56
C ALA A 132 11.31 15.79 3.54
N ILE A 133 11.99 14.78 4.09
CA ILE A 133 11.45 13.88 5.11
C ILE A 133 12.40 13.91 6.30
N ASP A 134 11.87 14.14 7.49
CA ASP A 134 12.58 13.90 8.75
C ASP A 134 12.41 12.41 9.12
N PRO A 135 13.49 11.62 9.21
CA PRO A 135 13.40 10.21 9.60
C PRO A 135 12.76 9.97 10.98
N THR A 136 12.75 10.98 11.85
CA THR A 136 12.15 10.92 13.19
C THR A 136 10.66 11.28 13.22
N ALA A 137 10.15 11.90 12.14
CA ALA A 137 8.74 12.28 11.98
C ALA A 137 8.28 12.15 10.51
N PRO A 138 8.34 10.94 9.92
CA PRO A 138 8.06 10.74 8.50
C PRO A 138 6.61 11.06 8.08
N GLU A 139 5.68 11.07 9.03
CA GLU A 139 4.29 11.51 8.85
C GLU A 139 4.11 13.03 8.77
N ARG A 140 5.17 13.81 9.02
CA ARG A 140 5.19 15.28 9.02
C ARG A 140 6.28 15.84 8.10
N PRO A 141 6.29 15.50 6.80
CA PRO A 141 7.34 15.93 5.88
C PRO A 141 7.29 17.44 5.62
N ALA A 142 8.36 17.98 5.01
CA ALA A 142 8.28 19.28 4.36
C ALA A 142 7.72 19.12 2.94
N VAL A 143 6.83 20.04 2.56
CA VAL A 143 6.14 20.01 1.27
C VAL A 143 6.29 21.35 0.54
N ARG A 144 6.35 21.31 -0.78
CA ARG A 144 6.32 22.49 -1.64
C ARG A 144 4.96 22.61 -2.29
N VAL A 145 4.19 23.62 -1.89
CA VAL A 145 2.90 23.95 -2.49
C VAL A 145 3.15 24.63 -3.83
N PHE A 146 2.47 24.17 -4.88
CA PHE A 146 2.68 24.69 -6.24
C PHE A 146 1.37 25.06 -6.96
N THR A 147 0.21 24.67 -6.41
CA THR A 147 -1.10 25.19 -6.85
C THR A 147 -1.96 25.63 -5.68
N ASP A 148 -3.02 26.38 -5.98
CA ASP A 148 -4.15 26.57 -5.06
C ASP A 148 -5.12 25.37 -5.09
N ASN A 149 -6.25 25.51 -4.40
CA ASN A 149 -7.32 24.50 -4.34
C ASN A 149 -8.14 24.35 -5.64
N ARG A 150 -7.92 25.23 -6.63
CA ARG A 150 -8.51 25.18 -7.98
C ARG A 150 -7.50 24.68 -9.01
N ARG A 151 -6.38 24.13 -8.56
CA ARG A 151 -5.24 23.69 -9.39
C ARG A 151 -4.65 24.80 -10.26
N GLN A 152 -4.81 26.06 -9.85
CA GLN A 152 -4.13 27.18 -10.49
C GLN A 152 -2.72 27.29 -9.94
N PRO A 153 -1.69 27.44 -10.79
CA PRO A 153 -0.31 27.61 -10.34
C PRO A 153 -0.16 28.83 -9.43
N ILE A 154 0.63 28.68 -8.37
CA ILE A 154 1.03 29.78 -7.49
C ILE A 154 2.55 29.90 -7.43
N ALA A 155 3.06 31.01 -6.90
CA ALA A 155 4.47 31.09 -6.52
C ALA A 155 4.76 29.98 -5.49
N PRO A 156 5.72 29.07 -5.73
CA PRO A 156 5.93 27.94 -4.85
C PRO A 156 6.33 28.35 -3.44
N VAL A 157 5.75 27.68 -2.44
CA VAL A 157 6.05 27.92 -1.02
C VAL A 157 6.36 26.59 -0.34
N ASP A 158 7.48 26.56 0.39
CA ASP A 158 7.90 25.40 1.18
C ASP A 158 7.30 25.51 2.58
N LEU A 159 6.62 24.47 3.02
CA LEU A 159 5.99 24.34 4.32
C LEU A 159 6.61 23.16 5.07
N ASN A 160 7.18 23.41 6.24
CA ASN A 160 7.58 22.34 7.15
C ASN A 160 6.37 21.94 8.00
N LEU A 161 5.79 20.76 7.73
CA LEU A 161 4.63 20.32 8.48
C LEU A 161 4.96 20.03 9.94
N GLY A 162 6.19 19.69 10.31
CA GLY A 162 6.60 19.57 11.71
C GLY A 162 6.27 20.81 12.56
N ALA A 163 6.29 22.00 11.95
CA ALA A 163 5.95 23.27 12.61
C ALA A 163 4.46 23.68 12.50
N LEU A 164 3.63 22.93 11.75
CA LEU A 164 2.25 23.30 11.43
C LEU A 164 1.25 22.21 11.89
N PRO A 165 0.93 22.09 13.20
CA PRO A 165 0.04 21.05 13.74
C PRO A 165 -1.35 20.99 13.09
N ALA A 166 -1.90 22.13 12.69
CA ALA A 166 -3.22 22.24 12.09
C ALA A 166 -3.29 21.85 10.60
N VAL A 167 -2.15 21.58 9.96
CA VAL A 167 -2.09 21.17 8.55
C VAL A 167 -1.83 19.66 8.48
N SER A 168 -2.63 18.97 7.67
CA SER A 168 -2.51 17.53 7.42
C SER A 168 -2.44 17.25 5.92
N LEU A 169 -2.01 16.05 5.56
CA LEU A 169 -1.88 15.60 4.18
C LEU A 169 -2.95 14.56 3.85
N GLU A 170 -3.50 14.67 2.65
CA GLU A 170 -4.43 13.73 2.05
C GLU A 170 -3.83 13.14 0.76
N PRO A 171 -4.11 11.86 0.44
CA PRO A 171 -3.79 11.29 -0.86
C PRO A 171 -4.56 12.01 -1.98
N VAL A 172 -3.93 12.18 -3.15
CA VAL A 172 -4.53 12.92 -4.29
C VAL A 172 -5.48 12.08 -5.15
N ASP A 173 -5.56 10.78 -4.92
CA ASP A 173 -6.19 9.80 -5.81
C ASP A 173 -6.84 8.62 -5.09
N LEU A 174 -7.23 8.81 -3.82
CA LEU A 174 -7.89 7.75 -3.06
C LEU A 174 -9.26 7.38 -3.70
N PRO A 175 -9.53 6.10 -4.01
CA PRO A 175 -10.82 5.65 -4.55
C PRO A 175 -12.01 5.98 -3.63
N ALA A 176 -13.12 6.43 -4.21
CA ALA A 176 -14.29 6.93 -3.46
C ALA A 176 -14.97 5.84 -2.60
N ASP A 177 -14.91 4.59 -3.03
CA ASP A 177 -15.42 3.41 -2.31
C ASP A 177 -14.62 3.12 -1.02
N ILE A 178 -13.32 3.46 -1.00
CA ILE A 178 -12.47 3.35 0.18
C ILE A 178 -12.72 4.51 1.16
N VAL A 179 -12.97 5.73 0.65
CA VAL A 179 -13.27 6.93 1.47
C VAL A 179 -14.50 6.70 2.36
N GLY A 180 -15.54 6.04 1.86
CA GLY A 180 -16.76 5.75 2.63
C GLY A 180 -16.54 4.77 3.79
N ALA A 181 -15.60 3.83 3.67
CA ALA A 181 -15.32 2.83 4.71
C ALA A 181 -14.47 3.39 5.87
N ALA A 182 -13.65 4.42 5.63
CA ALA A 182 -12.80 5.05 6.64
C ALA A 182 -13.53 6.09 7.51
N VAL A 183 -14.60 6.71 7.00
CA VAL A 183 -15.42 7.70 7.73
C VAL A 183 -16.50 7.04 8.60
N GLY A 184 -16.72 5.73 8.43
CA GLY A 184 -17.72 4.94 9.18
C GLY A 184 -17.23 4.24 10.44
N ARG A 185 -16.12 4.69 11.06
CA ARG A 185 -15.64 4.18 12.35
C ARG A 185 -15.46 5.30 13.37
#